data_AF-C5KQ19-F1
#
_entry.id   AF-C5KQ19-F1
#
_cell.length_a   1.000
_cell.length_b   1.000
_cell.length_c   1.000
_cell.angle_alpha   90.00
_cell.angle_beta   90.00
_cell.angle_gamma   90.00
#
_symmetry.space_group_name_H-M   'P 1'
#
loop_
_entity.id
_entity.type
_entity.pdbx_description
1 polymer ?
#
loop_
_entity_poly.entity_id
_entity_poly.type
_entity_poly.pdbx_seq_one_letter_code
_entity_poly.pdbx_strand_id
1 'polypeptide(L)'
;MTLSKTVEGYYQESGRAGRDGKPAKCVLLYSSKDAGLLRWFIGKKFEDIRKRKKEKLPDYEWNMYSRPQIDAQEQRELAAFDLFTTYATKAACRREFLLGHFGEKLVIKKGESREHCCDYCCDPDAVQRSTQRMHLLDALMRAEERSTETTTTKTGHKRSLRERFK
;
A
#
# COMPACT_ATOMS: atom_id res chain seq x y z
N MET A 1 -4.10 11.81 8.17
CA MET A 1 -4.44 10.44 8.59
C MET A 1 -3.32 9.53 8.14
N THR A 2 -2.56 8.94 9.07
CA THR A 2 -1.43 8.07 8.74
C THR A 2 -1.94 6.68 8.42
N LEU A 3 -1.94 6.31 7.14
CA LEU A 3 -2.04 4.89 6.76
C LEU A 3 -0.89 4.15 7.43
N SER A 4 -1.18 3.10 8.19
CA SER A 4 -0.16 2.16 8.66
C SER A 4 0.62 1.68 7.44
N LYS A 5 1.94 1.83 7.43
CA LYS A 5 2.77 1.47 6.27
C LYS A 5 3.00 -0.04 6.16
N THR A 6 2.58 -0.82 7.17
CA THR A 6 2.81 -2.26 7.27
C THR A 6 1.62 -2.97 7.90
N VAL A 7 1.55 -4.29 7.70
CA VAL A 7 0.51 -5.17 8.27
C VAL A 7 0.61 -5.22 9.79
N GLU A 8 1.83 -5.23 10.35
CA GLU A 8 2.08 -5.27 11.79
C GLU A 8 1.57 -4.00 12.48
N GLY A 9 1.82 -2.83 11.89
CA GLY A 9 1.31 -1.57 12.41
C GLY A 9 -0.23 -1.55 12.43
N TYR A 10 -0.86 -2.05 11.36
CA TYR A 10 -2.32 -2.18 11.33
C TYR A 10 -2.85 -3.16 12.39
N TYR A 11 -2.19 -4.31 12.56
CA TYR A 11 -2.56 -5.30 13.55
C TYR A 11 -2.47 -4.74 14.98
N GLN A 12 -1.40 -4.02 15.31
CA GLN A 12 -1.23 -3.37 16.62
C GLN A 12 -2.33 -2.35 16.91
N GLU A 13 -2.67 -1.50 15.94
CA GLU A 13 -3.68 -0.44 16.11
C GLU A 13 -5.11 -1.00 16.15
N SER A 14 -5.43 -1.96 15.28
CA SER A 14 -6.73 -2.64 15.30
C SER A 14 -6.94 -3.45 16.58
N GLY A 15 -5.89 -4.05 17.15
CA GLY A 15 -5.93 -4.80 18.41
C GLY A 15 -6.17 -3.96 19.68
N ARG A 16 -6.32 -2.63 19.55
CA ARG A 16 -6.78 -1.77 20.65
C ARG A 16 -8.28 -1.84 20.88
N ALA A 17 -9.06 -2.21 19.86
CA ALA A 17 -10.51 -2.29 19.93
C ALA A 17 -10.99 -3.59 20.61
N GLY A 18 -12.21 -3.60 21.17
CA GLY A 18 -12.88 -4.81 21.66
C GLY A 18 -12.24 -5.50 22.86
N ARG A 19 -11.41 -4.79 23.65
CA ARG A 19 -10.78 -5.32 24.88
C ARG A 19 -11.77 -5.59 26.01
N ASP A 20 -12.98 -5.06 25.89
CA ASP A 20 -14.12 -5.32 26.77
C ASP A 20 -14.90 -6.58 26.36
N GLY A 21 -14.46 -7.30 25.32
CA GLY A 21 -15.11 -8.50 24.81
C GLY A 21 -16.37 -8.23 23.98
N LYS A 22 -16.74 -6.96 23.77
CA LYS A 22 -17.90 -6.60 22.94
C LYS A 22 -17.53 -6.60 21.45
N PRO A 23 -18.52 -6.78 20.55
CA PRO A 23 -18.28 -6.65 19.12
C PRO A 23 -17.64 -5.30 18.77
N ALA A 24 -16.54 -5.35 18.04
CA ALA A 24 -15.84 -4.17 17.55
C ALA A 24 -15.58 -4.30 16.04
N LYS A 25 -15.49 -3.17 15.35
CA LYS A 25 -15.22 -3.11 13.91
C LYS A 25 -13.97 -2.30 13.64
N CYS A 26 -13.06 -2.87 12.84
CA CYS A 26 -11.88 -2.18 12.33
C CYS A 26 -12.11 -1.86 10.86
N VAL A 27 -12.05 -0.58 10.49
CA VAL A 27 -12.30 -0.12 9.12
C VAL A 27 -11.00 0.44 8.54
N LEU A 28 -10.56 -0.11 7.40
CA LEU A 28 -9.44 0.40 6.63
C LEU A 28 -9.98 1.09 5.37
N LEU A 29 -9.71 2.38 5.23
CA LEU A 29 -10.02 3.13 4.01
C LEU A 29 -8.79 3.13 3.11
N TYR A 30 -8.94 2.65 1.88
CA TYR A 30 -7.87 2.53 0.90
C TYR A 30 -8.22 3.29 -0.37
N SER A 31 -7.24 4.00 -0.94
CA SER A 31 -7.31 4.54 -2.30
C SER A 31 -5.98 4.29 -3.01
N SER A 32 -6.02 3.92 -4.30
CA SER A 32 -4.81 3.72 -5.09
C SER A 32 -4.00 5.01 -5.24
N LYS A 33 -4.66 6.16 -5.21
CA LYS A 33 -3.99 7.47 -5.24
C LYS A 33 -3.13 7.70 -4.00
N ASP A 34 -3.68 7.44 -2.81
CA ASP A 34 -2.92 7.55 -1.56
C ASP A 34 -1.80 6.52 -1.50
N ALA A 35 -2.06 5.31 -2.01
CA ALA A 35 -1.04 4.27 -2.08
C ALA A 35 0.14 4.69 -2.98
N GLY A 36 -0.14 5.26 -4.16
CA GLY A 36 0.89 5.81 -5.05
C GLY A 36 1.70 6.93 -4.39
N LEU A 37 1.04 7.84 -3.67
CA LEU A 37 1.70 8.92 -2.95
C LEU A 37 2.60 8.39 -1.82
N LEU A 38 2.15 7.40 -1.04
CA LEU A 38 2.94 6.79 0.03
C LEU A 38 4.15 6.03 -0.52
N ARG A 39 3.98 5.30 -1.64
CA ARG A 39 5.09 4.65 -2.34
C ARG A 39 6.13 5.65 -2.81
N TRP A 40 5.68 6.79 -3.35
CA TRP A 40 6.58 7.89 -3.73
C TRP A 40 7.34 8.45 -2.53
N PHE A 41 6.68 8.66 -1.39
CA PHE A 41 7.35 9.12 -0.16
C PHE A 41 8.43 8.14 0.34
N ILE A 42 8.21 6.82 0.21
CA ILE A 42 9.23 5.81 0.52
C ILE A 42 10.44 6.00 -0.40
N GLY A 43 10.23 6.05 -1.72
CA GLY A 43 11.32 6.27 -2.68
C GLY A 43 12.08 7.57 -2.44
N LYS A 44 11.35 8.68 -2.19
CA LYS A 44 11.96 10.00 -1.91
C LYS A 44 12.83 9.98 -0.65
N LYS A 45 12.36 9.33 0.42
CA LYS A 45 13.13 9.14 1.65
C LYS A 45 14.47 8.45 1.36
N PHE A 46 14.48 7.36 0.58
CA PHE A 46 15.70 6.63 0.28
C PHE A 46 16.61 7.37 -0.70
N GLU A 47 16.06 8.09 -1.68
CA GLU A 47 16.81 9.01 -2.53
C GLU A 47 17.59 10.05 -1.71
N ASP A 48 16.95 10.68 -0.73
CA ASP A 48 17.59 11.66 0.14
C ASP A 48 18.66 11.03 1.05
N ILE A 49 18.47 9.78 1.50
CA ILE A 49 19.48 9.02 2.24
C ILE A 49 20.69 8.73 1.34
N ARG A 50 20.46 8.27 0.10
CA ARG A 50 21.51 8.00 -0.89
C ARG A 50 22.35 9.24 -1.15
N LYS A 51 21.70 10.37 -1.45
CA LYS A 51 22.39 11.64 -1.75
C LYS A 51 23.30 12.07 -0.59
N ARG A 52 22.76 12.13 0.64
CA ARG A 52 23.51 12.52 1.83
C ARG A 52 24.68 11.60 2.17
N LYS A 53 24.53 10.28 1.92
CA LYS A 53 25.59 9.30 2.17
C LYS A 53 26.68 9.35 1.10
N LYS A 54 26.30 9.44 -0.18
CA LYS A 54 27.24 9.54 -1.30
C LYS A 54 28.10 10.81 -1.21
N GLU A 55 27.55 11.93 -0.76
CA GLU A 55 28.30 13.17 -0.54
C GLU A 55 29.35 13.06 0.58
N LYS A 56 29.17 12.15 1.55
CA LYS A 56 30.02 12.04 2.75
C LYS A 56 31.02 10.89 2.71
N LEU A 57 30.81 9.90 1.85
CA LEU A 57 31.57 8.66 1.84
C LEU A 57 32.50 8.58 0.62
N PRO A 58 33.69 7.98 0.76
CA PRO A 58 34.50 7.61 -0.38
C PRO A 58 33.76 6.64 -1.31
N ASP A 59 34.04 6.71 -2.62
CA ASP A 59 33.35 5.91 -3.64
C ASP A 59 33.41 4.39 -3.38
N TYR A 60 34.52 3.88 -2.83
CA TYR A 60 34.65 2.44 -2.53
C TYR A 60 33.67 2.01 -1.42
N GLU A 61 33.54 2.80 -0.35
CA GLU A 61 32.67 2.49 0.79
C GLU A 61 31.20 2.67 0.43
N TRP A 62 30.91 3.69 -0.40
CA TRP A 62 29.59 3.91 -0.97
C TRP A 62 29.12 2.70 -1.78
N ASN A 63 29.93 2.25 -2.76
CA ASN A 63 29.53 1.19 -3.68
C ASN A 63 29.52 -0.19 -3.04
N MET A 64 30.50 -0.49 -2.17
CA MET A 64 30.67 -1.83 -1.59
C MET A 64 29.73 -2.10 -0.41
N TYR A 65 29.44 -1.09 0.41
CA TYR A 65 28.72 -1.29 1.67
C TYR A 65 27.43 -0.48 1.78
N SER A 66 27.52 0.85 1.69
CA SER A 66 26.40 1.72 2.04
C SER A 66 25.25 1.63 1.04
N ARG A 67 25.53 1.67 -0.28
CA ARG A 67 24.49 1.59 -1.31
C ARG A 67 23.70 0.27 -1.25
N PRO A 68 24.34 -0.93 -1.23
CA PRO A 68 23.60 -2.18 -1.09
C PRO A 68 22.73 -2.25 0.16
N GLN A 69 23.20 -1.71 1.30
CA GLN A 69 22.42 -1.68 2.55
C GLN A 69 21.20 -0.77 2.43
N ILE A 70 21.36 0.42 1.86
CA ILE A 70 20.27 1.38 1.65
C ILE A 70 19.24 0.80 0.67
N ASP A 71 19.72 0.21 -0.43
CA ASP A 71 18.84 -0.42 -1.43
C ASP A 71 18.09 -1.61 -0.81
N ALA A 72 18.75 -2.45 0.00
CA ALA A 72 18.08 -3.53 0.72
C ALA A 72 17.04 -3.02 1.74
N GLN A 73 17.30 -1.91 2.42
CA GLN A 73 16.34 -1.28 3.32
C GLN A 73 15.12 -0.72 2.56
N GLU A 74 15.34 -0.08 1.41
CA GLU A 74 14.26 0.41 0.54
C GLU A 74 13.38 -0.76 0.08
N GLN A 75 14.00 -1.84 -0.40
CA GLN A 75 13.27 -3.03 -0.84
C GLN A 75 12.42 -3.64 0.27
N ARG A 76 12.92 -3.70 1.51
CA ARG A 76 12.13 -4.20 2.66
C ARG A 76 10.93 -3.29 2.96
N GLU A 77 11.11 -1.97 2.94
CA GLU A 77 10.03 -1.02 3.21
C GLU A 77 8.97 -1.03 2.09
N LEU A 78 9.40 -1.13 0.83
CA LEU A 78 8.50 -1.31 -0.32
C LEU A 78 7.77 -2.66 -0.26
N ALA A 79 8.45 -3.76 0.06
CA ALA A 79 7.83 -5.07 0.18
C ALA A 79 6.78 -5.11 1.30
N ALA A 80 7.07 -4.51 2.46
CA ALA A 80 6.11 -4.41 3.56
C ALA A 80 4.87 -3.57 3.17
N PHE A 81 5.09 -2.49 2.43
CA PHE A 81 4.01 -1.64 1.91
C PHE A 81 3.17 -2.35 0.83
N ASP A 82 3.81 -3.08 -0.09
CA ASP A 82 3.14 -3.84 -1.14
C ASP A 82 2.30 -4.99 -0.53
N LEU A 83 2.81 -5.63 0.53
CA LEU A 83 2.07 -6.62 1.30
C LEU A 83 0.84 -6.00 1.99
N PHE A 84 0.98 -4.81 2.57
CA PHE A 84 -0.13 -4.10 3.20
C PHE A 84 -1.18 -3.64 2.17
N THR A 85 -0.74 -3.20 0.99
CA THR A 85 -1.63 -2.88 -0.14
C THR A 85 -2.38 -4.13 -0.61
N THR A 86 -1.71 -5.28 -0.63
CA THR A 86 -2.34 -6.57 -0.93
C THR A 86 -3.38 -6.92 0.13
N TYR A 87 -3.08 -6.74 1.41
CA TYR A 87 -4.04 -6.95 2.50
C TYR A 87 -5.32 -6.12 2.30
N ALA A 88 -5.18 -4.86 1.89
CA ALA A 88 -6.30 -3.95 1.70
C ALA A 88 -7.18 -4.30 0.47
N THR A 89 -6.57 -4.85 -0.60
CA THR A 89 -7.23 -4.95 -1.92
C THR A 89 -7.57 -6.37 -2.34
N LYS A 90 -6.89 -7.40 -1.80
CA LYS A 90 -7.11 -8.80 -2.19
C LYS A 90 -8.54 -9.23 -1.88
N ALA A 91 -9.22 -9.84 -2.85
CA ALA A 91 -10.55 -10.42 -2.65
C ALA A 91 -10.45 -11.78 -1.92
N ALA A 92 -10.10 -11.74 -0.63
CA ALA A 92 -9.99 -12.90 0.24
C ALA A 92 -10.28 -12.51 1.70
N CYS A 93 -10.43 -13.50 2.59
CA CYS A 93 -10.68 -13.23 4.00
C CYS A 93 -9.53 -12.44 4.63
N ARG A 94 -9.87 -11.28 5.23
CA ARG A 94 -8.91 -10.40 5.92
C ARG A 94 -8.27 -11.08 7.13
N ARG A 95 -9.08 -11.78 7.92
CA ARG A 95 -8.62 -12.45 9.15
C ARG A 95 -7.64 -13.56 8.85
N GLU A 96 -7.94 -14.36 7.83
CA GLU A 96 -7.06 -15.43 7.38
C GLU A 96 -5.72 -14.91 6.86
N PHE A 97 -5.75 -13.79 6.10
CA PHE A 97 -4.52 -13.11 5.68
C PHE A 97 -3.69 -12.64 6.89
N LEU A 98 -4.31 -11.96 7.86
CA LEU A 98 -3.62 -11.46 9.06
C LEU A 98 -3.01 -12.59 9.88
N LEU A 99 -3.79 -13.64 10.15
CA LEU A 99 -3.28 -14.80 10.90
C LEU A 99 -2.13 -15.46 10.15
N GLY A 100 -2.28 -15.67 8.84
CA GLY A 100 -1.24 -16.25 7.99
C GLY A 100 0.06 -15.44 7.98
N HIS A 101 -0.03 -14.10 8.05
CA HIS A 101 1.14 -13.20 8.17
C HIS A 101 1.98 -13.50 9.43
N PHE A 102 1.33 -13.85 10.54
CA PHE A 102 1.99 -14.21 11.80
C PHE A 102 2.24 -15.72 11.95
N GLY A 103 2.04 -16.51 10.89
CA GLY A 103 2.22 -17.97 10.93
C GLY A 103 1.08 -18.72 11.65
N GLU A 104 -0.03 -18.05 11.92
CA GLU A 104 -1.22 -18.64 12.54
C GLU A 104 -2.22 -19.12 11.48
N LYS A 105 -3.03 -20.13 11.83
CA LYS A 105 -4.08 -20.66 10.97
C LYS A 105 -5.44 -20.29 11.52
N LEU A 106 -6.36 -19.89 10.64
CA LEU A 106 -7.75 -19.71 11.02
C LEU A 106 -8.39 -21.08 11.30
N VAL A 107 -8.82 -21.29 12.54
CA VAL A 107 -9.57 -22.49 12.94
C VAL A 107 -11.04 -22.10 13.07
N ILE A 108 -11.90 -22.74 12.29
CA ILE A 108 -13.36 -22.58 12.37
C ILE A 108 -13.89 -23.83 13.07
N LYS A 109 -14.50 -23.68 14.24
CA LYS A 109 -15.07 -24.84 14.93
C LYS A 109 -16.35 -25.30 14.24
N LYS A 110 -16.68 -26.57 14.43
CA LYS A 110 -17.92 -27.16 13.89
C LYS A 110 -19.12 -26.36 14.39
N GLY A 111 -19.88 -25.77 13.46
CA GLY A 111 -21.06 -24.95 13.75
C GLY A 111 -20.82 -23.44 13.85
N GLU A 112 -19.57 -22.95 13.72
CA GLU A 112 -19.27 -21.51 13.70
C GLU A 112 -19.42 -20.92 12.28
N SER A 113 -20.10 -19.77 12.18
CA SER A 113 -20.25 -19.00 10.94
C SER A 113 -19.13 -17.95 10.76
N ARG A 114 -18.79 -17.62 9.50
CA ARG A 114 -17.86 -16.53 9.16
C ARG A 114 -18.57 -15.21 8.84
N GLU A 115 -19.89 -15.13 8.96
CA GLU A 115 -20.70 -13.97 8.57
C GLU A 115 -20.27 -12.65 9.25
N HIS A 116 -19.71 -12.72 10.46
CA HIS A 116 -19.20 -11.57 11.19
C HIS A 116 -17.66 -11.46 11.19
N CYS A 117 -16.97 -12.21 10.33
CA CYS A 117 -15.51 -12.28 10.32
C CYS A 117 -14.84 -11.06 9.68
N CYS A 118 -15.27 -10.65 8.49
CA CYS A 118 -14.72 -9.49 7.75
C CYS A 118 -15.64 -9.12 6.57
N ASP A 119 -15.33 -8.02 5.89
CA ASP A 119 -15.99 -7.57 4.65
C ASP A 119 -16.13 -8.68 3.62
N TYR A 120 -15.03 -9.38 3.32
CA TYR A 120 -15.03 -10.44 2.30
C TYR A 120 -15.86 -11.66 2.72
N CYS A 121 -15.81 -12.07 3.99
CA CYS A 121 -16.62 -13.21 4.45
C CYS A 121 -18.11 -12.88 4.54
N CYS A 122 -18.44 -11.60 4.72
CA CYS A 122 -19.81 -11.12 4.78
C CYS A 122 -20.42 -10.96 3.37
N ASP A 123 -19.65 -10.40 2.42
CA ASP A 123 -20.09 -10.21 1.03
C ASP A 123 -18.90 -10.31 0.06
N PRO A 124 -18.55 -11.54 -0.38
CA PRO A 124 -17.44 -11.76 -1.31
C PRO A 124 -17.62 -11.02 -2.64
N ASP A 125 -18.86 -10.95 -3.15
CA ASP A 125 -19.16 -10.38 -4.46
C ASP A 125 -18.99 -8.86 -4.45
N ALA A 126 -19.39 -8.17 -3.37
CA ALA A 126 -19.15 -6.75 -3.22
C ALA A 126 -17.66 -6.42 -3.19
N VAL A 127 -16.86 -7.22 -2.46
CA VAL A 127 -15.41 -7.02 -2.42
C VAL A 127 -14.79 -7.29 -3.79
N GLN A 128 -15.18 -8.37 -4.48
CA GLN A 128 -14.69 -8.66 -5.84
C GLN A 128 -14.99 -7.53 -6.83
N ARG A 129 -16.23 -7.01 -6.84
CA ARG A 129 -16.59 -5.86 -7.68
C ARG A 129 -15.74 -4.63 -7.36
N SER A 130 -15.50 -4.36 -6.07
CA SER A 130 -14.67 -3.24 -5.63
C SER A 130 -13.21 -3.41 -6.10
N THR A 131 -12.62 -4.59 -5.91
CA THR A 131 -11.27 -4.92 -6.37
C THR A 131 -11.15 -4.79 -7.90
N GLN A 132 -12.10 -5.31 -8.66
CA GLN A 132 -12.14 -5.19 -10.12
C GLN A 132 -12.23 -3.72 -10.56
N ARG A 133 -13.12 -2.93 -9.93
CA ARG A 133 -13.24 -1.49 -10.19
C ARG A 133 -11.92 -0.76 -9.93
N MET A 134 -11.24 -1.07 -8.83
CA MET A 134 -9.95 -0.48 -8.50
C MET A 134 -8.89 -0.80 -9.56
N HIS A 135 -8.79 -2.06 -9.99
CA HIS A 135 -7.86 -2.45 -11.07
C HIS A 135 -8.15 -1.74 -12.39
N LEU A 136 -9.43 -1.59 -12.76
CA LEU A 136 -9.84 -0.85 -13.95
C LEU A 136 -9.45 0.63 -13.85
N LEU A 137 -9.73 1.27 -12.70
CA LEU A 137 -9.35 2.67 -12.47
C LEU A 137 -7.83 2.84 -12.55
N ASP A 138 -7.04 1.96 -11.93
CA ASP A 138 -5.58 2.02 -11.99
C ASP A 138 -5.05 1.85 -13.43
N ALA A 139 -5.68 0.97 -14.23
CA ALA A 139 -5.33 0.79 -15.64
C ALA A 139 -5.63 2.05 -16.47
N LEU A 140 -6.78 2.69 -16.22
CA LEU A 140 -7.18 3.94 -16.89
C LEU A 140 -6.25 5.10 -16.52
N MET A 141 -5.95 5.29 -15.23
CA MET A 141 -5.04 6.34 -14.77
C MET A 141 -3.66 6.22 -15.43
N ARG A 142 -3.10 5.00 -15.51
CA ARG A 142 -1.81 4.75 -16.19
C ARG A 142 -1.88 4.99 -17.70
N ALA A 143 -3.04 4.81 -18.33
CA ALA A 143 -3.21 5.10 -19.74
C ALA A 143 -3.24 6.61 -20.00
N GLU A 144 -3.94 7.37 -19.16
CA GLU A 144 -3.97 8.84 -19.23
C GLU A 144 -2.58 9.46 -19.03
N GLU A 145 -1.81 8.99 -18.05
CA GLU A 145 -0.43 9.44 -17.80
C GLU A 145 0.43 9.28 -19.08
N ARG A 146 0.39 8.11 -19.73
CA ARG A 146 1.09 7.86 -21.00
C ARG A 146 0.62 8.81 -22.11
N SER A 147 -0.69 9.06 -22.22
CA SER A 147 -1.23 10.00 -23.22
C SER A 147 -0.72 11.42 -23.01
N THR A 148 -0.62 11.90 -21.76
CA THR A 148 -0.09 13.23 -21.42
C THR A 148 1.42 13.38 -21.67
N GLU A 149 2.23 12.34 -21.43
CA GLU A 149 3.66 12.32 -21.75
C GLU A 149 3.91 12.37 -23.26
N THR A 150 3.05 11.69 -24.05
CA THR A 150 3.15 11.68 -25.51
C THR A 150 2.74 13.02 -26.13
N THR A 151 1.86 13.78 -25.48
CA THR A 151 1.50 15.14 -25.92
C THR A 151 2.61 16.14 -25.57
N THR A 152 3.24 16.01 -24.40
CA THR A 152 4.29 16.92 -23.93
C THR A 152 5.60 16.78 -24.72
N THR A 153 5.89 15.60 -25.27
CA THR A 153 7.07 15.37 -26.13
C THR A 153 6.90 15.86 -27.57
N LYS A 154 5.65 16.04 -28.05
CA LYS A 154 5.38 16.51 -29.42
C LYS A 154 5.15 18.02 -29.56
N THR A 155 4.90 18.74 -28.47
CA THR A 155 4.75 20.20 -28.50
C THR A 155 5.63 20.83 -27.42
N GLY A 156 6.78 21.35 -27.84
CA GLY A 156 7.68 22.19 -27.02
C GLY A 156 7.06 23.55 -26.66
N HIS A 157 5.92 23.56 -25.97
CA HIS A 157 5.32 24.75 -25.37
C HIS A 157 4.54 24.40 -24.10
N LYS A 158 5.12 24.75 -22.95
CA LYS A 158 4.45 24.67 -21.64
C LYS A 158 3.30 25.69 -21.60
N ARG A 159 2.05 25.23 -21.61
CA ARG A 159 0.92 26.03 -21.11
C ARG A 159 0.40 25.40 -19.81
N SER A 160 0.54 26.16 -18.73
CA SER A 160 0.00 25.88 -17.40
C SER A 160 -1.54 25.91 -17.46
N LEU A 161 -2.19 24.75 -17.31
CA LEU A 161 -3.63 24.65 -17.06
C LEU A 161 -3.89 24.62 -15.55
N ARG A 162 -3.79 25.80 -14.93
CA ARG A 162 -4.26 26.04 -13.55
C ARG A 162 -5.42 27.02 -13.58
N GLU A 163 -6.48 26.69 -14.33
CA GLU A 163 -7.72 27.48 -14.38
C GLU A 163 -8.83 26.65 -15.04
N ARG A 164 -9.52 25.80 -14.26
CA ARG A 164 -10.83 25.24 -14.67
C ARG A 164 -11.68 24.64 -13.55
N PHE A 165 -11.53 25.13 -12.32
CA PHE A 165 -12.54 25.00 -11.28
C PHE A 165 -12.56 26.29 -10.44
N LYS A 166 -13.34 27.26 -10.93
CA LYS A 166 -14.02 28.26 -10.12
C LYS A 166 -15.51 28.01 -10.33
#